data_AF-A0A221KDV1-F1
#
_entry.id   AF-A0A221KDV1-F1
#
_cell.length_a   1.000
_cell.length_b   1.000
_cell.length_c   1.000
_cell.angle_alpha   90.00
_cell.angle_beta   90.00
_cell.angle_gamma   90.00
#
_symmetry.space_group_name_H-M   'P 1'
#
loop_
_entity.id
_entity.type
_entity.pdbx_description
1 polymer ?
#
loop_
_entity_poly.entity_id
_entity_poly.type
_entity_poly.pdbx_seq_one_letter_code
_entity_poly.pdbx_strand_id
1 'polypeptide(L)'
;MGRPEVQAFYGALAGQRANKGVFITTSNYTTQAIEFAKSVEKIVLVDGSKLVELMIDYEIGISSKTVKIPKIDSDYFDEDSV
;
A
#
# COMPACT_ATOMS: atom_id res chain seq x y z
N MET A 1 10.62 10.09 -4.78
CA MET A 1 10.60 11.20 -3.79
C MET A 1 11.83 11.12 -2.90
N GLY A 2 12.57 12.21 -2.78
CA GLY A 2 13.83 12.26 -2.08
C GLY A 2 13.68 12.74 -0.63
N ARG A 3 14.82 12.79 0.06
CA ARG A 3 14.93 13.35 1.41
C ARG A 3 14.55 14.84 1.46
N PRO A 4 14.91 15.71 0.49
CA PRO A 4 14.56 17.13 0.55
C PRO A 4 13.06 17.38 0.69
N GLU A 5 12.23 16.63 -0.05
CA GLU A 5 10.78 16.76 0.01
C GLU A 5 10.23 16.33 1.38
N VAL A 6 10.68 15.18 1.89
CA VAL A 6 10.25 14.67 3.22
C VAL A 6 10.71 15.59 4.34
N GLN A 7 11.92 16.16 4.24
CA GLN A 7 12.45 17.11 5.23
C GLN A 7 11.72 18.45 5.20
N ALA A 8 11.37 18.96 4.02
CA ALA A 8 10.54 20.17 3.90
C ALA A 8 9.17 19.96 4.56
N PHE A 9 8.54 18.81 4.32
CA PHE A 9 7.28 18.45 4.98
C PHE A 9 7.42 18.33 6.51
N TYR A 10 8.50 17.72 7.01
CA TYR A 10 8.79 17.69 8.45
C TYR A 10 8.87 19.11 9.04
N GLY A 11 9.56 20.02 8.35
CA GLY A 11 9.65 21.42 8.77
C GLY A 11 8.29 22.10 8.88
N ALA A 12 7.40 21.85 7.93
CA ALA A 12 6.02 22.36 7.96
C ALA A 12 5.22 21.79 9.16
N LEU A 13 5.33 20.49 9.43
CA LEU A 13 4.69 19.85 10.59
C LEU A 13 5.20 20.43 11.92
N ALA A 14 6.51 20.64 12.02
CA ALA A 14 7.12 21.24 13.21
C ALA A 14 6.61 22.66 13.44
N GLY A 15 6.48 23.46 12.38
CA GLY A 15 5.90 24.81 12.44
C GLY A 15 4.45 24.81 12.95
N GLN A 16 3.66 23.79 12.59
CA GLN A 16 2.28 23.64 13.04
C GLN A 16 2.13 22.89 14.38
N ARG A 17 3.24 22.49 15.01
CA ARG A 17 3.26 21.66 16.24
C ARG A 17 2.45 20.37 16.10
N ALA A 18 2.42 19.78 14.91
CA ALA A 18 1.72 18.53 14.66
C ALA A 18 2.46 17.32 15.29
N ASN A 19 1.68 16.35 15.77
CA ASN A 19 2.22 15.15 16.41
C ASN A 19 2.54 14.03 15.40
N LYS A 20 1.82 13.97 14.29
CA LYS A 20 2.04 13.05 13.18
C LYS A 20 1.65 13.70 11.85
N GLY A 21 2.31 13.29 10.77
CA GLY A 21 1.89 13.61 9.41
C GLY A 21 2.01 12.38 8.51
N VAL A 22 1.15 12.32 7.50
CA VAL A 22 1.20 11.29 6.46
C VAL A 22 1.65 11.95 5.16
N PHE A 23 2.73 11.48 4.58
CA PHE A 23 3.18 11.91 3.26
C PHE A 23 2.81 10.82 2.27
N ILE A 24 1.96 11.15 1.29
CA ILE A 24 1.49 10.23 0.25
C ILE A 24 2.10 10.62 -1.10
N THR A 25 2.52 9.64 -1.89
CA THR A 25 2.95 9.84 -3.28
C THR A 25 2.62 8.60 -4.13
N THR A 26 2.46 8.78 -5.44
CA THR A 26 2.29 7.68 -6.40
C THR A 26 3.61 7.06 -6.85
N SER A 27 4.74 7.68 -6.50
CA SER A 27 6.10 7.19 -6.80
C SER A 27 6.74 6.49 -5.59
N ASN A 28 7.93 5.93 -5.75
CA ASN A 28 8.69 5.37 -4.63
C ASN A 28 9.49 6.45 -3.88
N TYR A 29 9.79 6.20 -2.61
CA TYR A 29 10.74 6.98 -1.83
C TYR A 29 12.17 6.45 -2.03
N THR A 30 13.16 7.34 -1.99
CA THR A 30 14.57 6.91 -1.93
C THR A 30 14.90 6.36 -0.54
N THR A 31 15.93 5.51 -0.45
CA THR A 31 16.41 4.95 0.83
C THR A 31 16.68 6.05 1.86
N GLN A 32 17.33 7.14 1.44
CA GLN A 32 17.65 8.27 2.32
C GLN A 32 16.40 9.00 2.85
N ALA A 33 15.32 9.04 2.05
CA ALA A 33 14.05 9.62 2.47
C ALA A 33 13.36 8.74 3.53
N ILE A 34 13.40 7.42 3.33
CA ILE A 34 12.85 6.43 4.27
C ILE A 34 13.62 6.46 5.59
N GLU A 35 14.95 6.47 5.54
CA GLU A 35 15.82 6.58 6.73
C GLU A 35 15.56 7.87 7.51
N PHE A 36 15.41 9.00 6.81
CA PHE A 36 15.07 10.26 7.45
C PHE A 36 13.69 10.22 8.12
N ALA A 37 12.66 9.67 7.46
CA ALA A 37 11.33 9.55 8.06
C ALA A 37 11.34 8.68 9.32
N LYS A 38 12.12 7.59 9.32
CA LYS A 38 12.31 6.72 10.49
C LYS A 38 12.99 7.45 11.65
N SER A 39 13.96 8.33 11.39
CA SER A 39 14.72 8.99 12.46
C SER A 39 13.94 10.09 13.19
N VAL A 40 12.91 10.66 12.57
CA VAL A 40 12.08 11.70 13.17
C VAL A 40 10.80 11.17 13.83
N GLU A 41 10.40 9.93 13.55
CA GLU A 41 9.23 9.19 14.09
C GLU A 41 7.85 9.90 14.00
N LYS A 42 7.79 11.10 13.39
CA LYS A 42 6.57 11.90 13.22
C LYS A 42 5.93 11.77 11.83
N ILE A 43 6.58 11.07 10.90
CA ILE A 43 6.13 10.97 9.51
C ILE A 43 5.86 9.53 9.15
N VAL A 44 4.64 9.28 8.67
CA VAL A 44 4.27 8.03 7.98
C VAL A 44 4.41 8.27 6.48
N LEU A 45 5.14 7.38 5.80
CA LEU A 45 5.29 7.40 4.35
C LEU A 45 4.30 6.41 3.72
N VAL A 46 3.59 6.84 2.70
CA VAL A 46 2.72 5.99 1.86
C VAL A 46 3.16 6.20 0.40
N ASP A 47 3.84 5.21 -0.15
CA ASP A 47 4.19 5.21 -1.57
C ASP A 47 3.07 4.62 -2.43
N GLY A 48 3.28 4.57 -3.74
CA GLY A 48 2.28 4.07 -4.68
C GLY A 48 1.88 2.62 -4.41
N SER A 49 2.84 1.77 -4.04
CA SER A 49 2.57 0.35 -3.75
C SER A 49 1.70 0.21 -2.50
N LYS A 50 2.05 0.91 -1.42
CA LYS A 50 1.25 0.87 -0.18
C LYS A 50 -0.11 1.52 -0.37
N LEU A 51 -0.19 2.58 -1.16
CA LEU A 51 -1.45 3.22 -1.51
C LEU A 51 -2.38 2.24 -2.24
N VAL A 52 -1.87 1.49 -3.24
CA VAL A 52 -2.66 0.49 -3.97
C VAL A 52 -3.10 -0.66 -3.07
N GLU A 53 -2.23 -1.15 -2.18
CA GLU A 53 -2.61 -2.17 -1.19
C GLU A 53 -3.78 -1.69 -0.33
N LEU A 54 -3.70 -0.46 0.19
CA LEU A 54 -4.80 0.15 0.94
C LEU A 54 -6.07 0.32 0.09
N MET A 55 -5.94 0.72 -1.18
CA MET A 55 -7.09 0.83 -2.08
C MET A 55 -7.79 -0.51 -2.29
N ILE A 56 -7.04 -1.61 -2.37
CA ILE A 56 -7.59 -2.97 -2.49
C ILE A 56 -8.24 -3.38 -1.17
N ASP A 57 -7.54 -3.26 -0.04
CA ASP A 57 -8.01 -3.69 1.28
C ASP A 57 -9.31 -2.98 1.70
N TYR A 58 -9.45 -1.71 1.33
CA TYR A 58 -10.62 -0.89 1.65
C TYR A 58 -11.58 -0.68 0.48
N GLU A 59 -11.37 -1.39 -0.64
CA GLU A 59 -12.19 -1.32 -1.86
C GLU A 59 -12.40 0.11 -2.41
N ILE A 60 -11.41 1.00 -2.23
CA ILE A 60 -11.47 2.40 -2.68
C ILE A 60 -11.11 2.49 -4.16
N GLY A 61 -12.08 2.84 -5.01
CA GLY A 61 -11.87 2.99 -6.45
C GLY A 61 -11.58 1.67 -7.17
N ILE A 62 -11.85 0.54 -6.51
CA ILE A 62 -11.71 -0.81 -7.05
C ILE A 62 -13.08 -1.33 -7.46
N SER A 63 -13.14 -2.08 -8.56
CA SER A 63 -14.29 -2.89 -8.93
C SER A 63 -13.89 -4.35 -8.89
N SER A 64 -14.52 -5.15 -8.02
CA SER A 64 -14.27 -6.58 -7.92
C SER A 64 -15.20 -7.36 -8.85
N LYS A 65 -14.75 -8.53 -9.30
CA LYS A 65 -15.54 -9.45 -10.12
C LYS A 65 -15.44 -10.85 -9.54
N THR A 66 -16.58 -11.53 -9.43
CA THR A 66 -16.59 -12.94 -9.05
C THR A 66 -16.06 -13.78 -10.21
N VAL A 67 -15.02 -14.56 -9.96
CA VAL A 67 -14.47 -15.52 -10.92
C VAL A 67 -14.94 -16.92 -10.55
N LYS A 68 -15.52 -17.64 -11.51
CA LYS A 68 -15.81 -19.07 -11.34
C LYS A 68 -14.51 -19.85 -11.53
N ILE A 69 -14.10 -20.59 -10.50
CA ILE A 69 -12.97 -21.51 -10.59
C ILE A 69 -13.55 -22.92 -10.81
N PRO A 70 -13.48 -23.48 -12.03
CA PRO A 70 -13.99 -24.82 -12.29
C PRO A 70 -13.11 -25.88 -11.61
N LYS A 71 -13.73 -26.96 -11.15
CA LYS A 71 -13.06 -28.14 -10.59
C LYS A 71 -13.54 -29.37 -11.35
N ILE A 72 -12.64 -30.33 -11.59
CA ILE A 72 -13.02 -31.64 -12.14
C ILE A 72 -13.86 -32.35 -11.08
N ASP A 73 -15.02 -32.84 -11.51
CA ASP A 73 -15.91 -33.67 -10.70
C ASP A 73 -15.48 -35.13 -10.86
N SER A 74 -14.63 -35.62 -9.97
CA SER A 74 -14.12 -37.00 -10.03
C SER A 74 -15.25 -38.03 -10.00
N ASP A 75 -16.29 -37.79 -9.20
CA ASP A 75 -17.38 -38.75 -9.00
C ASP A 75 -18.18 -38.96 -10.30
N TYR A 76 -18.29 -37.93 -11.14
CA TYR A 76 -18.88 -38.03 -12.47
C TYR A 76 -17.99 -38.82 -13.46
N PHE A 77 -16.67 -38.81 -13.30
CA PHE A 77 -15.71 -39.41 -14.23
C PHE A 77 -15.15 -40.78 -13.77
N ASP A 78 -15.44 -41.25 -12.55
CA ASP A 78 -14.95 -42.52 -11.99
C ASP A 78 -15.87 -43.74 -12.28
N GLU A 79 -16.75 -43.67 -13.29
CA GLU A 79 -17.58 -44.81 -13.75
C GLU A 79 -16.82 -45.72 -14.75
N ASP A 80 -15.76 -46.40 -14.30
CA ASP A 80 -15.15 -47.56 -14.99
C ASP A 80 -14.86 -48.73 -14.02
N SER A 81 -15.52 -48.75 -12.86
CA SER A 81 -15.46 -49.87 -11.90
C SER A 81 -16.63 -50.85 -12.11
N VAL A 82 -16.70 -51.48 -13.29
CA VAL A 82 -17.58 -52.64 -13.55
C VAL A 82 -16.76 -53.81 -14.11
#